data_AF-A0A949NLX2-F1
#
_entry.id   AF-A0A949NLX2-F1
#
_cell.length_a   1.000
_cell.length_b   1.000
_cell.length_c   1.000
_cell.angle_alpha   90.00
_cell.angle_beta   90.00
_cell.angle_gamma   90.00
#
_symmetry.space_group_name_H-M   'P 1'
#
loop_
_entity.id
_entity.type
_entity.pdbx_description
1 polymer ?
#
loop_
_entity_poly.entity_id
_entity_poly.type
_entity_poly.pdbx_seq_one_letter_code
_entity_poly.pdbx_strand_id
1 'polypeptide(L)'
;MLKRDAGFTLVELLIVVLMIGILGAILVPKYAQQPEKARAAVAQADLKAIKAALEIYKVENPAMGFPAASAVKGVLGNYGINWTENSDGVRDPWAKSYRYYVSANADKFVVASTGSTWYVTETKGPLEGPYGTIVEGWTQLSNSHRADV
;
A
#
# COMPACT_ATOMS: atom_id res chain seq x y z
N MET A 1 -30.45 -19.01 65.56
CA MET A 1 -29.99 -17.68 65.11
C MET A 1 -30.17 -17.60 63.61
N LEU A 2 -31.17 -16.84 63.14
CA LEU A 2 -31.43 -16.68 61.71
C LEU A 2 -30.53 -15.55 61.16
N LYS A 3 -29.63 -15.90 60.24
CA LYS A 3 -28.85 -14.93 59.47
C LYS A 3 -29.83 -14.08 58.65
N ARG A 4 -29.71 -12.76 58.75
CA ARG A 4 -30.41 -11.84 57.85
C ARG A 4 -29.66 -11.85 56.52
N ASP A 5 -30.27 -12.39 55.48
CA ASP A 5 -29.79 -12.23 54.12
C ASP A 5 -29.98 -10.76 53.73
N ALA A 6 -28.86 -10.07 53.50
CA ALA A 6 -28.89 -8.71 52.98
C ALA A 6 -29.34 -8.75 51.51
N GLY A 7 -30.55 -8.24 51.25
CA GLY A 7 -31.08 -8.11 49.90
C GLY A 7 -30.31 -7.08 49.09
N PHE A 8 -30.14 -7.37 47.81
CA PHE A 8 -29.48 -6.50 46.84
C PHE A 8 -30.25 -5.17 46.69
N THR A 9 -29.57 -4.02 46.75
CA THR A 9 -30.25 -2.74 46.57
C THR A 9 -30.41 -2.39 45.08
N LEU A 10 -31.52 -1.74 44.73
CA LEU A 10 -31.71 -1.21 43.37
C LEU A 10 -30.66 -0.16 43.01
N VAL A 11 -30.14 0.56 44.02
CA VAL A 11 -29.08 1.56 43.86
C VAL A 11 -27.75 0.89 43.47
N GLU A 12 -27.42 -0.26 44.07
CA GLU A 12 -26.24 -1.03 43.67
C GLU A 12 -26.31 -1.49 42.22
N LEU A 13 -27.47 -1.99 41.78
CA LEU A 13 -27.63 -2.37 40.38
C LEU A 13 -27.50 -1.15 39.45
N LEU A 14 -28.11 -0.02 39.81
CA LEU A 14 -28.13 1.20 39.01
C LEU A 14 -26.72 1.77 38.78
N ILE A 15 -25.88 1.79 39.82
CA ILE A 15 -24.48 2.25 39.70
C ILE A 15 -23.67 1.30 38.81
N VAL A 16 -23.94 -0.01 38.86
CA VAL A 16 -23.22 -1.00 38.04
C VAL A 16 -23.53 -0.85 36.56
N VAL A 17 -24.80 -0.75 36.16
CA VAL A 17 -25.15 -0.51 34.73
C VAL A 17 -24.67 0.86 34.26
N LEU A 18 -24.68 1.89 35.12
CA LEU A 18 -24.11 3.20 34.81
C LEU A 18 -22.60 3.10 34.53
N MET A 19 -21.84 2.41 35.39
CA MET A 19 -20.40 2.24 35.23
C MET A 19 -20.06 1.42 33.98
N ILE A 20 -20.78 0.33 33.70
CA ILE A 20 -20.60 -0.47 32.48
C ILE A 20 -20.92 0.37 31.23
N GLY A 21 -21.95 1.22 31.29
CA GLY A 21 -22.29 2.15 30.20
C GLY A 21 -21.19 3.18 29.90
N ILE A 22 -20.58 3.77 30.93
CA ILE A 22 -19.48 4.73 30.78
C ILE A 22 -18.23 4.05 30.22
N LEU A 23 -17.86 2.89 30.77
CA LEU A 23 -16.69 2.13 30.29
C LEU A 23 -16.88 1.64 28.85
N GLY A 24 -18.07 1.14 28.51
CA GLY A 24 -18.41 0.70 27.16
C GLY A 24 -18.32 1.82 26.12
N ALA A 25 -18.69 3.06 26.47
CA ALA A 25 -18.61 4.20 25.56
C ALA A 25 -17.16 4.61 25.22
N ILE A 26 -16.21 4.43 26.15
CA ILE A 26 -14.81 4.84 25.97
C ILE A 26 -13.99 3.79 25.21
N LEU A 27 -14.37 2.51 25.28
CA LEU A 27 -13.60 1.42 24.65
C LEU A 27 -13.61 1.42 23.11
N VAL A 28 -14.54 2.14 22.47
CA VAL A 28 -14.78 1.99 21.02
C VAL A 28 -13.72 2.66 20.11
N PRO A 29 -13.27 3.91 20.28
CA PRO A 29 -12.59 4.58 19.16
C PRO A 29 -11.10 4.80 19.42
N LYS A 30 -10.28 3.75 19.36
CA LYS A 30 -8.81 3.93 19.25
C LYS A 30 -8.09 3.09 18.20
N TYR A 31 -8.75 2.16 17.52
CA TYR A 31 -8.06 1.24 16.60
C TYR A 31 -8.28 1.51 15.10
N ALA A 32 -9.12 2.48 14.73
CA ALA A 32 -9.51 2.66 13.33
C ALA A 32 -8.44 3.33 12.42
N GLN A 33 -7.44 4.02 12.97
CA GLN A 33 -6.49 4.84 12.17
C GLN A 33 -5.03 4.40 12.20
N GLN A 34 -4.63 3.51 13.10
CA GLN A 34 -3.28 2.93 13.09
C GLN A 34 -2.93 2.10 11.85
N PRO A 35 -3.86 1.38 11.16
CA PRO A 35 -3.46 0.58 10.01
C PRO A 35 -2.97 1.43 8.83
N GLU A 36 -3.45 2.66 8.64
CA GLU A 36 -3.16 3.41 7.41
C GLU A 36 -1.73 3.96 7.37
N LYS A 37 -1.20 4.47 8.49
CA LYS A 37 0.20 4.91 8.57
C LYS A 37 1.19 3.74 8.42
N ALA A 38 0.86 2.60 9.02
CA ALA A 38 1.66 1.38 8.88
C ALA A 38 1.65 0.88 7.43
N ARG A 39 0.46 0.87 6.79
CA ARG A 39 0.32 0.57 5.36
C ARG A 39 1.15 1.54 4.53
N ALA A 40 1.02 2.85 4.70
CA ALA A 40 1.82 3.82 3.96
C ALA A 40 3.33 3.58 4.11
N ALA A 41 3.82 3.26 5.31
CA ALA A 41 5.23 2.95 5.53
C ALA A 41 5.69 1.70 4.77
N VAL A 42 4.88 0.64 4.74
CA VAL A 42 5.16 -0.58 3.95
C VAL A 42 5.19 -0.24 2.46
N ALA A 43 4.18 0.50 1.96
CA ALA A 43 4.13 0.90 0.55
C ALA A 43 5.37 1.71 0.13
N GLN A 44 5.82 2.63 0.97
CA GLN A 44 7.03 3.41 0.72
C GLN A 44 8.29 2.54 0.72
N ALA A 45 8.38 1.53 1.59
CA ALA A 45 9.50 0.60 1.64
C ALA A 45 9.57 -0.25 0.36
N ASP A 46 8.44 -0.81 -0.07
CA ASP A 46 8.35 -1.59 -1.30
C ASP A 46 8.72 -0.76 -2.52
N LEU A 47 8.19 0.47 -2.63
CA LEU A 47 8.51 1.39 -3.72
C LEU A 47 10.01 1.75 -3.75
N LYS A 48 10.66 1.91 -2.60
CA LYS A 48 12.11 2.13 -2.51
C LYS A 48 12.90 0.92 -2.99
N ALA A 49 12.47 -0.29 -2.61
CA ALA A 49 13.13 -1.53 -3.04
C ALA A 49 13.03 -1.72 -4.57
N ILE A 50 11.84 -1.49 -5.14
CA ILE A 50 11.62 -1.55 -6.59
C ILE A 50 12.47 -0.50 -7.31
N LYS A 51 12.49 0.74 -6.81
CA LYS A 51 13.34 1.81 -7.35
C LYS A 51 14.81 1.40 -7.37
N ALA A 52 15.33 0.89 -6.26
CA ALA A 52 16.73 0.50 -6.16
C ALA A 52 17.09 -0.57 -7.22
N ALA A 53 16.22 -1.58 -7.41
CA ALA A 53 16.42 -2.59 -8.44
C ALA A 53 16.46 -1.99 -9.86
N LEU A 54 15.57 -1.04 -10.16
CA LEU A 54 15.54 -0.35 -11.46
C LEU A 54 16.78 0.54 -11.69
N GLU A 55 17.26 1.22 -10.65
CA GLU A 55 18.48 2.02 -10.70
C GLU A 55 19.71 1.14 -10.94
N ILE A 56 19.83 0.00 -10.24
CA ILE A 56 20.91 -0.96 -10.45
C ILE A 56 20.88 -1.48 -11.89
N TYR A 57 19.70 -1.86 -12.40
CA TYR A 57 19.57 -2.30 -13.79
C TYR A 57 20.06 -1.25 -14.79
N LYS A 58 19.73 0.03 -14.58
CA LYS A 58 20.17 1.13 -15.45
C LYS A 58 21.70 1.31 -15.41
N VAL A 59 22.31 1.14 -14.25
CA VAL A 59 23.78 1.18 -14.08
C VAL A 59 24.44 0.02 -14.83
N GLU A 60 23.86 -1.18 -14.77
CA GLU A 60 24.36 -2.35 -15.50
C GLU A 60 24.14 -2.27 -17.02
N ASN A 61 23.10 -1.53 -17.46
CA ASN A 61 22.69 -1.43 -18.86
C ASN A 61 22.63 0.05 -19.32
N PRO A 62 23.77 0.78 -19.32
CA PRO A 62 23.76 2.23 -19.51
C PRO A 62 23.19 2.65 -20.88
N ALA A 63 23.43 1.86 -21.93
CA ALA A 63 22.94 2.11 -23.28
C ALA A 63 21.44 1.82 -23.48
N MET A 64 20.84 0.94 -22.65
CA MET A 64 19.45 0.50 -22.83
C MET A 64 18.43 1.35 -22.08
N GLY A 65 18.83 2.01 -20.98
CA GLY A 65 17.85 2.74 -20.16
C GLY A 65 17.21 1.89 -19.08
N PHE A 66 16.11 2.39 -18.55
CA PHE A 66 15.20 1.61 -17.71
C PHE A 66 14.51 0.53 -18.56
N PRO A 67 14.10 -0.59 -17.94
CA PRO A 67 13.51 -1.68 -18.72
C PRO A 67 12.22 -1.24 -19.41
N ALA A 68 12.02 -1.68 -20.65
CA ALA A 68 10.72 -1.54 -21.29
C ALA A 68 9.64 -2.17 -20.40
N ALA A 69 8.42 -1.64 -20.47
CA ALA A 69 7.35 -2.10 -19.60
C ALA A 69 7.16 -3.63 -19.68
N SER A 70 7.16 -4.22 -20.87
CA SER A 70 7.07 -5.68 -21.07
C SER A 70 8.19 -6.51 -20.43
N ALA A 71 9.36 -5.92 -20.17
CA ALA A 71 10.53 -6.60 -19.63
C ALA A 71 10.67 -6.45 -18.10
N VAL A 72 9.95 -5.50 -17.47
CA VAL A 72 10.15 -5.14 -16.05
C VAL A 72 9.95 -6.32 -15.11
N LYS A 73 9.04 -7.25 -15.43
CA LYS A 73 8.83 -8.48 -14.66
C LYS A 73 10.10 -9.32 -14.55
N GLY A 74 10.75 -9.59 -15.68
CA GLY A 74 11.97 -10.40 -15.72
C GLY A 74 13.12 -9.72 -15.01
N VAL A 75 13.26 -8.40 -15.23
CA VAL A 75 14.31 -7.59 -14.60
C VAL A 75 14.16 -7.58 -13.08
N LEU A 76 12.98 -7.27 -12.56
CA LEU A 76 12.74 -7.24 -11.11
C LEU A 76 12.87 -8.63 -10.47
N GLY A 77 12.52 -9.69 -11.21
CA GLY A 77 12.74 -11.06 -10.78
C GLY A 77 14.21 -11.39 -10.50
N ASN A 78 15.15 -10.85 -11.27
CA ASN A 78 16.59 -11.03 -11.05
C ASN A 78 17.08 -10.42 -9.73
N TYR A 79 16.35 -9.42 -9.21
CA TYR A 79 16.64 -8.78 -7.91
C TYR A 79 15.75 -9.33 -6.78
N GLY A 80 15.07 -10.47 -7.00
CA GLY A 80 14.24 -11.14 -5.99
C GLY A 80 12.86 -10.50 -5.78
N ILE A 81 12.43 -9.60 -6.66
CA ILE A 81 11.13 -8.95 -6.58
C ILE A 81 10.17 -9.67 -7.53
N ASN A 82 9.21 -10.41 -6.98
CA ASN A 82 8.18 -11.10 -7.77
C ASN A 82 7.16 -10.11 -8.31
N TRP A 83 7.46 -9.49 -9.46
CA TRP A 83 6.57 -8.55 -10.12
C TRP A 83 5.55 -9.27 -11.02
N THR A 84 4.26 -9.06 -10.77
CA THR A 84 3.21 -9.47 -11.69
C THR A 84 2.00 -8.56 -11.54
N GLU A 85 1.28 -8.40 -12.64
CA GLU A 85 0.02 -7.64 -12.68
C GLU A 85 -1.15 -8.45 -12.10
N ASN A 86 -1.01 -9.79 -12.07
CA ASN A 86 -1.94 -10.76 -11.47
C ASN A 86 -1.67 -10.99 -9.98
N SER A 87 -2.65 -11.54 -9.25
CA SER A 87 -2.70 -11.71 -7.77
C SER A 87 -1.40 -12.19 -7.10
N ASP A 88 -0.54 -12.91 -7.82
CA ASP A 88 0.48 -13.79 -7.25
C ASP A 88 1.85 -13.10 -7.01
N GLY A 89 1.93 -11.78 -7.20
CA GLY A 89 3.17 -10.99 -7.03
C GLY A 89 3.18 -10.11 -5.81
N VAL A 90 4.20 -9.26 -5.72
CA VAL A 90 4.30 -8.19 -4.73
C VAL A 90 3.03 -7.33 -4.78
N ARG A 91 2.43 -7.17 -3.60
CA ARG A 91 1.18 -6.43 -3.39
C ARG A 91 1.45 -5.22 -2.56
N ASP A 92 0.78 -4.13 -2.91
CA ASP A 92 0.71 -3.00 -2.03
C ASP A 92 -0.12 -3.35 -0.77
N PRO A 93 -0.01 -2.55 0.29
CA PRO A 93 -0.68 -2.80 1.57
C PRO A 93 -2.22 -2.78 1.53
N TRP A 94 -2.80 -2.38 0.38
CA TRP A 94 -4.24 -2.42 0.11
C TRP A 94 -4.60 -3.59 -0.83
N ALA A 95 -3.71 -4.58 -0.94
CA ALA A 95 -3.83 -5.80 -1.75
C ALA A 95 -3.95 -5.55 -3.27
N LYS A 96 -3.50 -4.39 -3.75
CA LYS A 96 -3.48 -4.06 -5.18
C LYS A 96 -2.08 -4.24 -5.79
N SER A 97 -2.01 -4.37 -7.10
CA SER A 97 -0.73 -4.55 -7.82
C SER A 97 -0.02 -3.19 -7.93
N TYR A 98 1.31 -3.16 -7.91
CA TYR A 98 2.05 -1.97 -8.33
C TYR A 98 1.94 -1.78 -9.85
N ARG A 99 2.05 -0.53 -10.30
CA ARG A 99 2.13 -0.19 -11.73
C ARG A 99 3.47 0.43 -12.06
N TYR A 100 3.97 0.10 -13.23
CA TYR A 100 5.22 0.62 -13.78
C TYR A 100 4.96 1.32 -15.11
N TYR A 101 5.60 2.46 -15.27
CA TYR A 101 5.59 3.24 -16.50
C TYR A 101 7.02 3.66 -16.83
N VAL A 102 7.31 3.67 -18.12
CA VAL A 102 8.60 4.10 -18.64
C VAL A 102 8.39 5.07 -19.80
N SER A 103 9.25 6.07 -19.91
CA SER A 103 9.25 7.00 -21.04
C SER A 103 9.58 6.27 -22.34
N ALA A 104 9.15 6.80 -23.49
CA ALA A 104 9.43 6.23 -24.80
C ALA A 104 10.94 6.02 -25.06
N ASN A 105 11.79 6.87 -24.47
CA ASN A 105 13.24 6.81 -24.60
C ASN A 105 13.94 5.99 -23.50
N ALA A 106 13.18 5.36 -22.60
CA ALA A 106 13.71 4.61 -21.46
C ALA A 106 14.64 5.40 -20.53
N ASP A 107 14.56 6.74 -20.56
CA ASP A 107 15.36 7.64 -19.73
C ASP A 107 14.73 7.92 -18.38
N LYS A 108 13.41 7.73 -18.22
CA LYS A 108 12.69 8.00 -16.98
C LYS A 108 11.70 6.89 -16.67
N PHE A 109 11.45 6.68 -15.39
CA PHE A 109 10.42 5.74 -14.93
C PHE A 109 9.53 6.34 -13.84
N VAL A 110 8.35 5.73 -13.69
CA VAL A 110 7.45 5.93 -12.55
C VAL A 110 6.96 4.57 -12.07
N VAL A 111 7.00 4.32 -10.76
CA VAL A 111 6.34 3.17 -10.12
C VAL A 111 5.32 3.71 -9.13
N ALA A 112 4.10 3.18 -9.14
CA ALA A 112 3.01 3.64 -8.26
C ALA A 112 2.27 2.48 -7.60
N SER A 113 1.86 2.67 -6.34
CA SER A 113 0.82 1.84 -5.70
C SER A 113 -0.53 2.18 -6.33
N THR A 114 -1.38 1.18 -6.54
CA THR A 114 -2.72 1.40 -7.15
C THR A 114 -3.83 1.47 -6.12
N GLY A 115 -3.59 0.97 -4.92
CA GLY A 115 -4.48 1.15 -3.77
C GLY A 115 -4.27 2.46 -3.02
N SER A 116 -3.31 3.30 -3.44
CA SER A 116 -2.99 4.57 -2.76
C SER A 116 -2.44 5.63 -3.71
N THR A 117 -2.09 6.79 -3.16
CA THR A 117 -1.46 7.93 -3.84
C THR A 117 0.06 7.90 -3.74
N TRP A 118 0.70 6.75 -3.49
CA TRP A 118 2.16 6.69 -3.35
C TRP A 118 2.85 6.30 -4.65
N TYR A 119 3.89 7.04 -5.03
CA TYR A 119 4.71 6.75 -6.23
C TYR A 119 6.19 7.11 -6.04
N VAL A 120 7.07 6.55 -6.88
CA VAL A 120 8.50 6.87 -6.98
C VAL A 120 8.87 7.16 -8.43
N THR A 121 9.94 7.95 -8.61
CA THR A 121 10.55 8.21 -9.91
C THR A 121 12.06 7.96 -9.83
N GLU A 122 12.75 8.00 -10.96
CA GLU A 122 14.22 7.98 -10.98
C GLU A 122 14.80 9.05 -10.07
N THR A 123 14.32 10.29 -10.17
CA THR A 123 14.91 11.43 -9.47
C THR A 123 14.35 11.66 -8.07
N LYS A 124 13.23 11.02 -7.71
CA LYS A 124 12.53 11.25 -6.44
C LYS A 124 12.24 9.95 -5.71
N GLY A 125 12.37 9.99 -4.38
CA GLY A 125 11.93 8.90 -3.50
C GLY A 125 10.40 8.79 -3.44
N PRO A 126 9.84 8.04 -2.48
CA PRO A 126 8.39 7.93 -2.37
C PRO A 126 7.73 9.28 -2.12
N LEU A 127 6.77 9.62 -2.96
CA LEU A 127 5.98 10.85 -2.90
C LEU A 127 4.51 10.49 -2.77
N GLU A 128 3.77 11.33 -2.03
CA GLU A 128 2.33 11.28 -1.94
C GLU A 128 1.72 12.19 -3.02
N GLY A 129 0.73 11.69 -3.75
CA GLY A 129 -0.03 12.43 -4.74
C GLY A 129 -0.68 11.50 -5.78
N PRO A 130 -1.69 11.96 -6.52
CA PRO A 130 -2.11 11.22 -7.68
C PRO A 130 -0.88 11.01 -8.57
N TYR A 131 -0.63 9.76 -8.94
CA TYR A 131 0.22 9.47 -10.09
C TYR A 131 -0.30 10.37 -11.22
N GLY A 132 0.51 11.35 -11.63
CA GLY A 132 0.05 12.45 -12.48
C GLY A 132 -0.66 11.95 -13.74
N THR A 133 -1.52 12.77 -14.32
CA THR A 133 -2.14 12.46 -15.61
C THR A 133 -1.02 12.10 -16.59
N ILE A 134 -0.97 10.83 -16.97
CA ILE A 134 0.05 10.25 -17.83
C ILE A 134 0.14 11.15 -19.07
N VAL A 135 1.25 11.84 -19.22
CA VAL A 135 1.46 12.71 -20.38
C VAL A 135 1.75 11.82 -21.59
N GLU A 136 1.43 12.27 -22.79
CA GLU A 136 1.79 11.57 -24.03
C GLU A 136 3.28 11.16 -24.03
N GLY A 137 3.57 9.92 -24.44
CA GLY A 137 4.94 9.40 -24.55
C GLY A 137 5.41 8.46 -23.42
N TRP A 138 4.54 8.10 -22.47
CA TRP A 138 4.81 7.04 -21.49
C TRP A 138 4.14 5.74 -21.88
N THR A 139 4.89 4.64 -21.91
CA THR A 139 4.33 3.30 -22.15
C THR A 139 4.02 2.64 -20.82
N GLN A 140 2.75 2.25 -20.63
CA GLN A 140 2.36 1.40 -19.51
C GLN A 140 2.83 -0.03 -19.76
N LEU A 141 2.97 -0.82 -18.70
CA LEU A 141 2.76 -2.26 -18.86
C LEU A 141 1.35 -2.44 -19.44
N SER A 142 1.29 -2.94 -20.65
CA SER A 142 0.05 -3.19 -21.37
C SER A 142 -0.77 -4.24 -20.62
N ASN A 143 -1.76 -3.79 -19.85
CA ASN A 143 -2.91 -4.62 -19.54
C ASN A 143 -3.72 -4.81 -20.83
N SER A 144 -3.33 -5.79 -21.65
CA SER A 144 -4.31 -6.49 -22.46
C SER A 144 -5.33 -7.08 -21.48
N HIS A 145 -6.59 -6.68 -21.64
CA HIS A 145 -7.77 -7.20 -20.92
C HIS A 145 -8.24 -6.40 -19.69
N ARG A 146 -8.92 -5.28 -19.96
CA ARG A 146 -10.26 -4.96 -19.41
C ARG A 146 -10.79 -3.65 -19.99
N ALA A 147 -11.42 -3.76 -21.16
CA ALA A 147 -12.51 -2.86 -21.51
C ALA A 147 -13.79 -3.64 -21.21
N ASP A 148 -14.59 -3.10 -20.30
CA ASP A 148 -16.01 -3.41 -20.24
C ASP A 148 -16.68 -2.68 -21.42
N VAL A 149 -17.53 -3.42 -22.14
CA VAL A 149 -18.39 -3.07 -23.30
C VAL A 149 -17.73 -3.02 -24.68
#